data_AF-A0A8H7BWM9-F1
#
_entry.id   AF-A0A8H7BWM9-F1
#
_cell.length_a   1.000
_cell.length_b   1.000
_cell.length_c   1.000
_cell.angle_alpha   90.00
_cell.angle_beta   90.00
_cell.angle_gamma   90.00
#
_symmetry.space_group_name_H-M   'P 1'
#
loop_
_entity.id
_entity.type
_entity.pdbx_description
1 polymer ?
#
loop_
_entity_poly.entity_id
_entity_poly.type
_entity_poly.pdbx_seq_one_letter_code
_entity_poly.pdbx_strand_id
1 'polypeptide(L)'
;MPRRGVWVLTNPSPIEEAATKSVKKTTPKKISKVKQTTAKKPAEKAIDEAAETAKAERKAKREAAKAKREAAIEADRLQVRSKDPIYKLRVDLLYAKPQIWRRFLVPGSIKLSELHVALQYIMGWQFSHMHMFNFGDTAYGKVWEEFSTDSDTKDQSKTTLMEALGDANHFLYTYDMGDNWEHLVKVEKVLPPDPELRYPKCVSGRMACPPEDVGSIEGYESFLQIIKNPRHEEHQDMIDWVGGAFNPRWFDLAEVNACLEEIKL
;
A
#
# COMPACT_ATOMS: atom_id res chain seq x y z
N MET A 1 23.09 -6.44 10.42
CA MET A 1 21.92 -6.14 9.56
C MET A 1 20.79 -5.70 10.47
N PRO A 2 20.38 -4.41 10.47
CA PRO A 2 19.49 -3.92 11.51
C PRO A 2 18.02 -4.20 11.16
N ARG A 3 17.32 -4.73 12.17
CA ARG A 3 15.88 -5.00 12.24
C ARG A 3 15.09 -3.69 12.07
N ARG A 4 14.08 -3.67 11.20
CA ARG A 4 13.12 -2.56 11.11
C ARG A 4 11.96 -2.87 12.06
N GLY A 5 11.78 -1.97 13.02
CA GLY A 5 10.84 -2.09 14.13
C GLY A 5 9.39 -1.84 13.72
N VAL A 6 8.54 -2.42 14.55
CA VAL A 6 7.11 -2.19 14.74
C VAL A 6 6.86 -0.69 14.95
N TRP A 7 5.95 -0.11 14.17
CA TRP A 7 5.52 1.28 14.34
C TRP A 7 4.30 1.33 15.26
N VAL A 8 4.52 1.72 16.52
CA VAL A 8 3.45 2.20 17.42
C VAL A 8 3.45 3.72 17.34
N LEU A 9 2.41 4.31 16.75
CA LEU A 9 2.25 5.76 16.67
C LEU A 9 1.49 6.28 17.89
N THR A 10 2.20 6.98 18.79
CA THR A 10 1.58 7.83 19.82
C THR A 10 1.35 9.24 19.26
N ASN A 11 0.13 9.74 19.46
CA ASN A 11 -0.38 11.08 19.12
C ASN A 11 0.47 12.24 19.68
N PRO A 12 0.61 13.40 19.00
CA PRO A 12 1.23 14.59 19.58
C PRO A 12 0.23 15.75 19.82
N SER A 13 0.49 16.57 20.85
CA SER A 13 -0.03 17.93 21.02
C SER A 13 0.83 18.69 22.07
N PRO A 14 0.77 20.03 22.20
CA PRO A 14 1.24 21.00 21.21
C PRO A 14 2.08 22.18 21.81
N ILE A 15 2.77 22.92 20.93
CA ILE A 15 3.12 24.38 20.95
C ILE A 15 3.94 24.97 22.15
N GLU A 16 5.07 25.63 21.84
CA GLU A 16 5.47 27.01 22.28
C GLU A 16 6.77 27.42 21.52
N GLU A 17 6.77 28.52 20.73
CA GLU A 17 7.37 29.86 20.99
C GLU A 17 8.91 29.86 21.24
N ALA A 18 9.77 30.78 20.77
CA ALA A 18 9.66 32.12 20.17
C ALA A 18 10.99 32.50 19.45
N ALA A 19 10.95 33.61 18.70
CA ALA A 19 12.08 34.25 18.03
C ALA A 19 13.00 35.06 19.00
N THR A 20 14.27 35.33 18.60
CA THR A 20 14.79 36.69 18.31
C THR A 20 16.34 36.82 18.19
N LYS A 21 16.75 37.57 17.15
CA LYS A 21 17.82 38.60 17.02
C LYS A 21 19.32 38.33 17.35
N SER A 22 20.13 38.38 16.27
CA SER A 22 21.23 39.34 15.93
C SER A 22 22.19 39.90 17.01
N VAL A 23 23.51 39.91 16.72
CA VAL A 23 24.40 41.11 16.62
C VAL A 23 25.86 40.74 16.26
N LYS A 24 26.52 41.71 15.59
CA LYS A 24 27.80 41.79 14.86
C LYS A 24 29.11 41.72 15.70
N LYS A 25 30.24 41.49 14.99
CA LYS A 25 31.54 42.23 14.97
C LYS A 25 32.65 41.26 14.45
N THR A 26 33.77 41.58 13.80
CA THR A 26 34.45 42.74 13.21
C THR A 26 35.63 42.17 12.40
N THR A 27 36.08 42.91 11.39
CA THR A 27 37.16 42.62 10.42
C THR A 27 38.57 42.52 11.04
N PRO A 28 39.58 42.00 10.30
CA PRO A 28 40.54 42.92 9.68
C PRO A 28 40.97 42.58 8.24
N LYS A 29 41.45 43.65 7.57
CA LYS A 29 41.93 43.74 6.17
C LYS A 29 43.12 42.82 5.85
N LYS A 30 43.15 42.30 4.62
CA LYS A 30 44.41 42.07 3.87
C LYS A 30 44.30 42.61 2.45
N ILE A 31 45.35 43.32 2.07
CA ILE A 31 45.63 43.89 0.76
C ILE A 31 46.27 42.80 -0.10
N SER A 32 45.86 42.66 -1.37
CA SER A 32 46.77 42.73 -2.54
C SER A 32 46.21 42.08 -3.80
N LYS A 33 46.67 42.66 -4.93
CA LYS A 33 46.62 42.22 -6.33
C LYS A 33 45.28 42.40 -7.05
N VAL A 34 45.12 43.62 -7.54
CA VAL A 34 44.31 43.96 -8.71
C VAL A 34 44.80 43.11 -9.90
N LYS A 35 44.12 42.02 -10.18
CA LYS A 35 44.02 41.52 -11.55
C LYS A 35 43.05 42.46 -12.25
N GLN A 36 43.49 43.12 -13.32
CA GLN A 36 42.59 43.78 -14.25
C GLN A 36 41.71 42.70 -14.88
N THR A 37 40.56 42.46 -14.26
CA THR A 37 39.41 41.90 -14.95
C THR A 37 38.86 43.03 -15.79
N THR A 38 38.89 42.88 -17.11
CA THR A 38 38.11 43.73 -18.01
C THR A 38 36.67 43.71 -17.54
N ALA A 39 36.24 44.79 -16.86
CA ALA A 39 34.87 44.93 -16.43
C ALA A 39 34.03 45.03 -17.71
N LYS A 40 33.24 44.00 -18.00
CA LYS A 40 32.17 44.08 -19.01
C LYS A 40 31.36 45.34 -18.73
N LYS A 41 31.05 46.12 -19.77
CA LYS A 41 30.28 47.35 -19.62
C LYS A 41 28.98 47.04 -18.86
N PRO A 42 28.45 47.95 -18.02
CA PRO A 42 27.24 47.72 -17.24
C PRO A 42 26.06 47.18 -18.06
N ALA A 43 25.98 47.57 -19.33
CA ALA A 43 25.01 47.06 -20.29
C ALA A 43 25.21 45.58 -20.67
N GLU A 44 26.43 45.09 -20.89
CA GLU A 44 26.71 43.67 -21.22
C GLU A 44 26.40 42.75 -20.05
N LYS A 45 26.73 43.17 -18.82
CA LYS A 45 26.43 42.38 -17.62
C LYS A 45 24.92 42.27 -17.39
N ALA A 46 24.18 43.36 -17.63
CA ALA A 46 22.72 43.35 -17.55
C ALA A 46 22.07 42.47 -18.62
N ILE A 47 22.67 42.39 -19.82
CA ILE A 47 22.20 41.52 -20.91
C ILE A 47 22.45 40.03 -20.55
N ASP A 48 23.62 39.70 -19.99
CA ASP A 48 23.94 38.34 -19.54
C ASP A 48 23.05 37.88 -18.37
N GLU A 49 22.81 38.75 -17.38
CA GLU A 49 21.90 38.48 -16.26
C GLU A 49 20.45 38.31 -16.74
N ALA A 50 19.98 39.16 -17.67
CA ALA A 50 18.66 39.02 -18.27
C ALA A 50 18.51 37.71 -19.07
N ALA A 51 19.56 37.29 -19.79
CA ALA A 51 19.57 36.04 -20.53
C ALA A 51 19.57 34.80 -19.61
N GLU A 52 20.28 34.84 -18.49
CA GLU A 52 20.29 33.78 -17.49
C GLU A 52 18.93 33.65 -16.78
N THR A 53 18.32 34.79 -16.44
CA THR A 53 16.99 34.85 -15.83
C THR A 53 15.93 34.28 -16.77
N ALA A 54 15.96 34.66 -18.06
CA ALA A 54 15.06 34.12 -19.07
C ALA A 54 15.24 32.60 -19.29
N LYS A 55 16.46 32.08 -19.14
CA LYS A 55 16.75 30.64 -19.24
C LYS A 55 16.22 29.87 -18.03
N ALA A 56 16.34 30.43 -16.82
CA ALA A 56 15.78 29.86 -15.60
C ALA A 56 14.24 29.81 -15.66
N GLU A 57 13.59 30.88 -16.11
CA GLU A 57 12.13 30.92 -16.28
C GLU A 57 11.63 29.89 -17.31
N ARG A 58 12.35 29.73 -18.43
CA ARG A 58 12.02 28.69 -19.43
C ARG A 58 12.15 27.28 -18.86
N LYS A 59 13.16 27.02 -18.03
CA LYS A 59 13.35 25.72 -17.36
C LYS A 59 12.21 25.44 -16.37
N ALA A 60 11.88 26.41 -15.51
CA ALA A 60 10.79 26.28 -14.54
C ALA A 60 9.43 26.03 -15.21
N LYS A 61 9.13 26.75 -16.31
CA LYS A 61 7.91 26.52 -17.11
C LYS A 61 7.86 25.11 -17.70
N ARG A 62 9.00 24.57 -18.13
CA ARG A 62 9.09 23.23 -18.72
C ARG A 62 8.93 22.12 -17.67
N GLU A 63 9.50 22.31 -16.48
CA GLU A 63 9.31 21.39 -15.34
C GLU A 63 7.87 21.40 -14.83
N ALA A 64 7.26 22.58 -14.71
CA ALA A 64 5.84 22.70 -14.36
C ALA A 64 4.91 22.05 -15.40
N ALA A 65 5.20 22.21 -16.69
CA ALA A 65 4.45 21.56 -17.76
C ALA A 65 4.62 20.03 -17.74
N LYS A 66 5.82 19.53 -17.39
CA LYS A 66 6.08 18.09 -17.22
C LYS A 66 5.29 17.52 -16.03
N ALA A 67 5.36 18.17 -14.87
CA ALA A 67 4.62 17.76 -13.68
C ALA A 67 3.10 17.77 -13.91
N LYS A 68 2.58 18.80 -14.61
CA LYS A 68 1.17 18.88 -14.97
C LYS A 68 0.75 17.77 -15.95
N ARG A 69 1.63 17.39 -16.88
CA ARG A 69 1.39 16.28 -17.81
C ARG A 69 1.47 14.92 -17.11
N GLU A 70 2.42 14.71 -16.19
CA GLU A 70 2.50 13.50 -15.37
C GLU A 70 1.27 13.36 -14.46
N ALA A 71 0.84 14.44 -13.81
CA ALA A 71 -0.39 14.46 -13.02
C ALA A 71 -1.65 14.21 -13.87
N ALA A 72 -1.70 14.74 -15.09
CA ALA A 72 -2.80 14.48 -16.02
C ALA A 72 -2.81 13.03 -16.53
N ILE A 73 -1.64 12.43 -16.79
CA ILE A 73 -1.52 11.01 -17.16
C ILE A 73 -1.91 10.11 -15.99
N GLU A 74 -1.55 10.48 -14.76
CA GLU A 74 -1.93 9.73 -13.55
C GLU A 74 -3.45 9.83 -13.29
N ALA A 75 -4.02 11.04 -13.40
CA ALA A 75 -5.45 11.27 -13.29
C ALA A 75 -6.24 10.55 -14.39
N ASP A 76 -5.72 10.55 -15.63
CA ASP A 76 -6.29 9.81 -16.75
C ASP A 76 -6.16 8.30 -16.55
N ARG A 77 -5.04 7.77 -16.06
CA ARG A 77 -4.89 6.35 -15.69
C ARG A 77 -5.87 5.93 -14.58
N LEU A 78 -6.12 6.81 -13.61
CA LEU A 78 -7.16 6.63 -12.59
C LEU A 78 -8.58 6.65 -13.20
N GLN A 79 -8.82 7.43 -14.26
CA GLN A 79 -10.10 7.50 -14.99
C GLN A 79 -10.28 6.42 -16.08
N VAL A 80 -9.20 5.88 -16.66
CA VAL A 80 -9.19 4.88 -17.75
C VAL A 80 -9.85 3.56 -17.34
N ARG A 81 -10.10 3.36 -16.03
CA ARG A 81 -10.86 2.24 -15.45
C ARG A 81 -12.39 2.40 -15.53
N SER A 82 -12.90 3.49 -16.11
CA SER A 82 -14.33 3.82 -16.12
C SER A 82 -15.23 3.00 -17.07
N LYS A 83 -14.76 1.89 -17.66
CA LYS A 83 -15.60 1.00 -18.48
C LYS A 83 -15.76 -0.42 -17.94
N ASP A 84 -14.82 -0.90 -17.13
CA ASP A 84 -14.87 -2.28 -16.65
C ASP A 84 -15.81 -2.41 -15.45
N PRO A 85 -16.62 -3.48 -15.40
CA PRO A 85 -17.55 -3.67 -14.29
C PRO A 85 -16.80 -3.70 -12.95
N ILE A 86 -17.43 -3.13 -11.92
CA ILE A 86 -16.89 -3.12 -10.56
C ILE A 86 -17.49 -4.29 -9.80
N TYR A 87 -16.63 -5.17 -9.31
CA TYR A 87 -17.02 -6.30 -8.49
C TYR A 87 -17.09 -5.87 -7.03
N LYS A 88 -18.27 -6.01 -6.43
CA LYS A 88 -18.43 -5.99 -4.98
C LYS A 88 -18.18 -7.40 -4.47
N LEU A 89 -17.02 -7.58 -3.84
CA LEU A 89 -16.56 -8.84 -3.29
C LEU A 89 -16.77 -8.88 -1.78
N ARG A 90 -17.01 -10.09 -1.27
CA ARG A 90 -16.90 -10.43 0.14
C ARG A 90 -15.85 -11.51 0.29
N VAL A 91 -14.85 -11.28 1.13
CA VAL A 91 -13.88 -12.30 1.55
C VAL A 91 -14.21 -12.75 2.97
N ASP A 92 -14.32 -14.06 3.16
CA ASP A 92 -14.50 -14.72 4.44
C ASP A 92 -13.27 -15.60 4.71
N LEU A 93 -12.59 -15.42 5.84
CA LEU A 93 -11.56 -16.36 6.30
C LEU A 93 -12.27 -17.63 6.79
N LEU A 94 -12.01 -18.76 6.13
CA LEU A 94 -12.69 -20.00 6.44
C LEU A 94 -12.30 -20.53 7.83
N TYR A 95 -13.22 -21.27 8.43
CA TYR A 95 -13.08 -21.94 9.74
C TYR A 95 -12.95 -21.02 10.98
N ALA A 96 -12.61 -19.74 10.81
CA ALA A 96 -12.50 -18.79 11.90
C ALA A 96 -13.84 -18.52 12.61
N LYS A 97 -13.83 -18.52 13.95
CA LYS A 97 -15.00 -18.26 14.78
C LYS A 97 -14.69 -17.22 15.88
N PRO A 98 -15.42 -16.09 15.96
CA PRO A 98 -16.45 -15.61 15.03
C PRO A 98 -15.92 -15.36 13.62
N GLN A 99 -16.81 -15.34 12.62
CA GLN A 99 -16.43 -15.10 11.23
C GLN A 99 -15.63 -13.79 11.07
N ILE A 100 -14.42 -13.92 10.53
CA ILE A 100 -13.55 -12.81 10.12
C ILE A 100 -13.81 -12.57 8.63
N TRP A 101 -14.10 -11.32 8.25
CA TRP A 101 -14.48 -11.00 6.87
C TRP A 101 -14.29 -9.54 6.48
N ARG A 102 -14.19 -9.29 5.17
CA ARG A 102 -14.18 -7.95 4.56
C ARG A 102 -15.08 -7.90 3.34
N ARG A 103 -15.64 -6.73 3.05
CA ARG A 103 -16.32 -6.40 1.79
C ARG A 103 -15.60 -5.25 1.13
N PHE A 104 -15.35 -5.38 -0.16
CA PHE A 104 -14.54 -4.43 -0.89
C PHE A 104 -14.93 -4.40 -2.37
N LEU A 105 -14.53 -3.33 -3.03
CA LEU A 105 -14.80 -3.04 -4.43
C LEU A 105 -13.50 -3.08 -5.22
N VAL A 106 -13.49 -3.80 -6.35
CA VAL A 106 -12.37 -3.86 -7.28
C VAL A 106 -12.88 -3.80 -8.72
N PRO A 107 -12.13 -3.23 -9.68
CA PRO A 107 -12.49 -3.34 -11.08
C PRO A 107 -12.27 -4.78 -11.57
N GLY A 108 -13.09 -5.23 -12.51
CA GLY A 108 -12.95 -6.56 -13.13
C GLY A 108 -11.61 -6.75 -13.84
N SER A 109 -11.02 -5.67 -14.33
CA SER A 109 -9.71 -5.65 -14.98
C SER A 109 -8.52 -5.70 -14.03
N ILE A 110 -8.72 -5.68 -12.70
CA ILE A 110 -7.63 -5.85 -11.73
C ILE A 110 -6.87 -7.15 -12.02
N LYS A 111 -5.53 -7.10 -12.05
CA LYS A 111 -4.74 -8.32 -12.18
C LYS A 111 -4.80 -9.14 -10.89
N LEU A 112 -4.74 -10.46 -10.97
CA LEU A 112 -4.77 -11.30 -9.77
C LEU A 112 -3.60 -10.99 -8.82
N SER A 113 -2.43 -10.60 -9.35
CA SER A 113 -1.31 -10.10 -8.55
C SER A 113 -1.65 -8.84 -7.74
N GLU A 114 -2.46 -7.93 -8.30
CA GLU A 114 -2.88 -6.70 -7.63
C GLU A 114 -4.05 -6.96 -6.67
N LEU A 115 -4.93 -7.91 -7.01
CA LEU A 115 -5.97 -8.39 -6.12
C LEU A 115 -5.38 -9.04 -4.86
N HIS A 116 -4.30 -9.81 -5.01
CA HIS A 116 -3.53 -10.31 -3.88
C HIS A 116 -3.07 -9.17 -2.97
N VAL A 117 -2.56 -8.07 -3.56
CA VAL A 117 -2.14 -6.91 -2.78
C VAL A 117 -3.31 -6.29 -2.01
N ALA A 118 -4.45 -6.11 -2.65
CA ALA A 118 -5.65 -5.63 -1.98
C ALA A 118 -6.09 -6.57 -0.84
N LEU A 119 -6.05 -7.89 -1.05
CA LEU A 119 -6.40 -8.89 -0.03
C LEU A 119 -5.47 -8.81 1.18
N GLN A 120 -4.16 -8.67 0.98
CA GLN A 120 -3.18 -8.53 2.06
C GLN A 120 -3.47 -7.30 2.91
N TYR A 121 -3.72 -6.13 2.29
CA TYR A 121 -4.04 -4.92 3.03
C TYR A 121 -5.37 -5.01 3.78
N ILE A 122 -6.45 -5.50 3.16
CA ILE A 122 -7.74 -5.58 3.87
C ILE A 122 -7.74 -6.63 4.98
N MET A 123 -6.90 -7.67 4.85
CA MET A 123 -6.72 -8.68 5.88
C MET A 123 -5.62 -8.31 6.90
N GLY A 124 -4.85 -7.25 6.70
CA GLY A 124 -3.82 -6.81 7.65
C GLY A 124 -2.59 -7.71 7.69
N TRP A 125 -2.24 -8.33 6.56
CA TRP A 125 -1.07 -9.21 6.41
C TRP A 125 0.12 -8.53 5.74
N GLN A 126 1.26 -9.22 5.78
CA GLN A 126 2.58 -8.61 5.57
C GLN A 126 3.31 -9.13 4.32
N PHE A 127 2.63 -9.86 3.43
CA PHE A 127 3.19 -10.35 2.16
C PHE A 127 4.36 -11.33 2.33
N SER A 128 4.48 -11.96 3.50
CA SER A 128 5.63 -12.78 3.89
C SER A 128 5.62 -14.17 3.25
N HIS A 129 4.45 -14.67 2.86
CA HIS A 129 4.27 -16.07 2.42
C HIS A 129 3.79 -16.21 0.98
N MET A 130 3.86 -17.44 0.46
CA MET A 130 3.29 -17.81 -0.83
C MET A 130 1.76 -17.77 -0.78
N HIS A 131 1.15 -17.60 -1.95
CA HIS A 131 -0.30 -17.62 -2.09
C HIS A 131 -0.74 -18.24 -3.43
N MET A 132 -2.01 -18.62 -3.48
CA MET A 132 -2.65 -19.21 -4.65
C MET A 132 -4.10 -18.74 -4.75
N PHE A 133 -4.60 -18.56 -5.96
CA PHE A 133 -6.01 -18.44 -6.26
C PHE A 133 -6.51 -19.70 -6.96
N ASN A 134 -7.68 -20.19 -6.58
CA ASN A 134 -8.32 -21.34 -7.22
C ASN A 134 -9.73 -20.95 -7.70
N PHE A 135 -9.89 -20.94 -9.02
CA PHE A 135 -11.17 -20.73 -9.71
C PHE A 135 -11.62 -22.07 -10.29
N GLY A 136 -12.48 -22.77 -9.53
CA GLY A 136 -12.77 -24.19 -9.82
C GLY A 136 -11.48 -25.01 -9.80
N ASP A 137 -11.24 -25.77 -10.87
CA ASP A 137 -10.05 -26.60 -11.02
C ASP A 137 -8.81 -25.84 -11.53
N THR A 138 -8.93 -24.53 -11.80
CA THR A 138 -7.80 -23.74 -12.32
C THR A 138 -7.10 -22.97 -11.19
N ALA A 139 -5.80 -23.23 -11.04
CA ALA A 139 -4.93 -22.53 -10.08
C ALA A 139 -4.19 -21.36 -10.74
N TYR A 140 -4.05 -20.25 -10.02
CA TYR A 140 -3.28 -19.07 -10.41
C TYR A 140 -2.38 -18.61 -9.28
N GLY A 141 -1.10 -18.41 -9.59
CA GLY A 141 -0.08 -18.06 -8.61
C GLY A 141 1.09 -17.34 -9.24
N LYS A 142 2.11 -17.05 -8.42
CA LYS A 142 3.36 -16.48 -8.93
C LYS A 142 4.15 -17.57 -9.65
N VAL A 143 4.27 -17.46 -10.97
CA VAL A 143 5.08 -18.36 -11.79
C VAL A 143 6.46 -17.76 -11.98
N TRP A 144 7.49 -18.54 -11.68
CA TRP A 144 8.88 -18.18 -11.91
C TRP A 144 9.36 -18.93 -13.15
N GLU A 145 9.84 -18.20 -14.17
CA GLU A 145 10.20 -18.76 -15.48
C GLU A 145 11.18 -19.94 -15.38
N GLU A 146 12.11 -19.87 -14.41
CA GLU A 146 13.14 -20.90 -14.16
C GLU A 146 12.59 -22.23 -13.60
N PHE A 147 11.36 -22.22 -13.07
CA PHE A 147 10.69 -23.39 -12.49
C PHE A 147 9.40 -23.77 -13.26
N SER A 148 9.22 -23.23 -14.46
CA SER A 148 7.93 -23.24 -15.17
C SER A 148 7.64 -24.49 -16.00
N THR A 149 8.50 -25.51 -15.99
CA THR A 149 8.41 -26.59 -16.99
C THR A 149 7.28 -27.59 -16.78
N ASP A 150 6.59 -27.62 -15.63
CA ASP A 150 5.53 -28.62 -15.33
C ASP A 150 4.40 -28.12 -14.40
N SER A 151 4.24 -26.81 -14.23
CA SER A 151 3.19 -26.29 -13.34
C SER A 151 1.89 -26.02 -14.10
N ASP A 152 0.82 -26.73 -13.74
CA ASP A 152 -0.56 -26.41 -14.17
C ASP A 152 -1.05 -25.05 -13.64
N THR A 153 -0.25 -24.36 -12.82
CA THR A 153 -0.56 -23.05 -12.27
C THR A 153 -0.35 -21.95 -13.32
N LYS A 154 -1.38 -21.16 -13.56
CA LYS A 154 -1.32 -20.00 -14.46
C LYS A 154 -0.73 -18.76 -13.78
N ASP A 155 -0.11 -17.90 -14.57
CA ASP A 155 0.53 -16.68 -14.09
C ASP A 155 -0.51 -15.61 -13.66
N GLN A 156 -0.51 -15.30 -12.36
CA GLN A 156 -1.41 -14.30 -11.76
C GLN A 156 -1.17 -12.87 -12.26
N SER A 157 0.05 -12.54 -12.73
CA SER A 157 0.39 -11.18 -13.17
C SER A 157 -0.18 -10.86 -14.55
N LYS A 158 -0.50 -11.90 -15.33
CA LYS A 158 -1.01 -11.79 -16.69
C LYS A 158 -2.53 -11.88 -16.76
N THR A 159 -3.17 -12.44 -15.74
CA THR A 159 -4.62 -12.71 -15.73
C THR A 159 -5.38 -11.68 -14.89
N THR A 160 -6.49 -11.15 -15.42
CA THR A 160 -7.42 -10.29 -14.69
C THR A 160 -8.43 -11.09 -13.87
N LEU A 161 -9.07 -10.47 -12.87
CA LEU A 161 -10.15 -11.08 -12.11
C LEU A 161 -11.30 -11.52 -13.02
N MET A 162 -11.75 -10.66 -13.94
CA MET A 162 -12.86 -10.96 -14.84
C MET A 162 -12.55 -12.14 -15.77
N GLU A 163 -11.33 -12.26 -16.28
CA GLU A 163 -10.89 -13.39 -17.11
C GLU A 163 -10.85 -14.70 -16.31
N ALA A 164 -10.29 -14.67 -15.09
CA ALA A 164 -10.18 -15.86 -14.25
C ALA A 164 -11.54 -16.33 -13.69
N LEU A 165 -12.42 -15.38 -13.38
CA LEU A 165 -13.73 -15.65 -12.80
C LEU A 165 -14.70 -16.26 -13.83
N GLY A 166 -14.72 -15.75 -15.06
CA GLY A 166 -15.70 -16.18 -16.06
C GLY A 166 -17.15 -16.04 -15.55
N ASP A 167 -17.92 -17.13 -15.62
CA ASP A 167 -19.30 -17.20 -15.12
C ASP A 167 -19.41 -17.59 -13.63
N ALA A 168 -18.29 -17.86 -12.97
CA ALA A 168 -18.29 -18.19 -11.55
C ALA A 168 -18.70 -16.99 -10.69
N ASN A 169 -19.19 -17.25 -9.49
CA ASN A 169 -19.55 -16.21 -8.51
C ASN A 169 -18.69 -16.26 -7.25
N HIS A 170 -17.70 -17.14 -7.19
CA HIS A 170 -16.76 -17.24 -6.09
C HIS A 170 -15.46 -17.93 -6.52
N PHE A 171 -14.44 -17.80 -5.69
CA PHE A 171 -13.15 -18.49 -5.82
C PHE A 171 -12.51 -18.62 -4.45
N LEU A 172 -11.49 -19.47 -4.35
CA LEU A 172 -10.67 -19.59 -3.14
C LEU A 172 -9.38 -18.78 -3.30
N TYR A 173 -8.96 -18.19 -2.20
CA TYR A 173 -7.65 -17.55 -2.05
C TYR A 173 -6.97 -18.16 -0.83
N THR A 174 -5.85 -18.84 -1.05
CA THR A 174 -5.04 -19.43 0.03
C THR A 174 -3.79 -18.59 0.21
N TYR A 175 -3.54 -18.16 1.44
CA TYR A 175 -2.32 -17.47 1.85
C TYR A 175 -1.58 -18.31 2.87
N ASP A 176 -0.25 -18.32 2.74
CA ASP A 176 0.67 -19.15 3.49
C ASP A 176 0.40 -20.66 3.33
N MET A 177 1.23 -21.33 2.54
CA MET A 177 1.10 -22.79 2.36
C MET A 177 1.57 -23.60 3.58
N GLY A 178 2.20 -22.95 4.58
CA GLY A 178 2.47 -23.55 5.88
C GLY A 178 1.22 -23.58 6.75
N ASP A 179 0.71 -22.40 7.10
CA ASP A 179 -0.45 -22.25 7.99
C ASP A 179 -1.81 -22.50 7.31
N ASN A 180 -1.83 -22.48 5.97
CA ASN A 180 -2.98 -22.76 5.10
C ASN A 180 -4.19 -21.86 5.38
N TRP A 181 -4.00 -20.54 5.32
CA TRP A 181 -5.09 -19.58 5.49
C TRP A 181 -6.00 -19.54 4.25
N GLU A 182 -7.08 -20.30 4.30
CA GLU A 182 -8.06 -20.38 3.22
C GLU A 182 -9.14 -19.30 3.32
N HIS A 183 -9.40 -18.63 2.20
CA HIS A 183 -10.44 -17.62 2.09
C HIS A 183 -11.41 -17.97 0.98
N LEU A 184 -12.69 -17.82 1.28
CA LEU A 184 -13.73 -17.85 0.28
C LEU A 184 -14.06 -16.41 -0.14
N VAL A 185 -13.77 -16.08 -1.40
CA VAL A 185 -14.12 -14.78 -1.98
C VAL A 185 -15.35 -14.94 -2.85
N LYS A 186 -16.43 -14.24 -2.50
CA LYS A 186 -17.72 -14.27 -3.20
C LYS A 186 -17.98 -12.96 -3.90
N VAL A 187 -18.51 -13.03 -5.12
CA VAL A 187 -19.10 -11.91 -5.84
C VAL A 187 -20.50 -11.66 -5.29
N GLU A 188 -20.68 -10.57 -4.55
CA GLU A 188 -22.00 -10.19 -4.04
C GLU A 188 -22.80 -9.41 -5.10
N LYS A 189 -22.14 -8.52 -5.85
CA LYS A 189 -22.74 -7.71 -6.92
C LYS A 189 -21.71 -7.34 -7.97
N VAL A 190 -22.20 -7.14 -9.20
CA VAL A 190 -21.46 -6.48 -10.28
C VAL A 190 -22.11 -5.13 -10.52
N LEU A 191 -21.33 -4.05 -10.44
CA LEU A 191 -21.79 -2.67 -10.49
C LEU A 191 -21.22 -1.97 -11.72
N PRO A 192 -21.91 -0.94 -12.25
CA PRO A 192 -21.31 -0.08 -13.25
C PRO A 192 -20.07 0.65 -12.68
N PRO A 193 -19.11 1.03 -13.53
CA PRO A 193 -17.99 1.89 -13.14
C PRO A 193 -18.48 3.21 -12.53
N ASP A 194 -17.86 3.61 -11.42
CA ASP A 194 -18.09 4.91 -10.80
C ASP A 194 -16.82 5.77 -10.95
N PRO A 195 -16.85 6.85 -11.74
CA PRO A 195 -15.67 7.69 -11.98
C PRO A 195 -15.27 8.55 -10.77
N GLU A 196 -16.12 8.66 -9.75
CA GLU A 196 -15.82 9.43 -8.53
C GLU A 196 -15.15 8.57 -7.45
N LEU A 197 -15.20 7.24 -7.59
CA LEU A 197 -14.60 6.31 -6.64
C LEU A 197 -13.23 5.84 -7.10
N ARG A 198 -12.24 5.95 -6.21
CA ARG A 198 -10.96 5.26 -6.37
C ARG A 198 -11.10 3.81 -5.91
N TYR A 199 -10.51 2.90 -6.69
CA TYR A 199 -10.44 1.48 -6.40
C TYR A 199 -8.98 1.04 -6.17
N PRO A 200 -8.72 0.01 -5.35
CA PRO A 200 -9.70 -0.79 -4.62
C PRO A 200 -10.22 -0.06 -3.37
N LYS A 201 -11.41 -0.43 -2.89
CA LYS A 201 -12.03 0.24 -1.74
C LYS A 201 -12.71 -0.73 -0.81
N CYS A 202 -12.34 -0.75 0.46
CA CYS A 202 -13.05 -1.49 1.50
C CYS A 202 -14.32 -0.73 1.90
N VAL A 203 -15.45 -1.42 2.01
CA VAL A 203 -16.75 -0.82 2.34
C VAL A 203 -17.30 -1.27 3.69
N SER A 204 -16.87 -2.44 4.19
CA SER A 204 -17.20 -2.91 5.54
C SER A 204 -16.37 -4.15 5.89
N GLY A 205 -16.33 -4.50 7.17
CA GLY A 205 -15.62 -5.68 7.64
C GLY A 205 -15.92 -5.93 9.11
N ARG A 206 -15.39 -7.02 9.63
CA ARG A 206 -15.50 -7.36 11.05
C ARG A 206 -14.34 -8.24 11.48
N MET A 207 -13.94 -8.07 12.74
CA MET A 207 -12.90 -8.83 13.43
C MET A 207 -11.49 -8.56 12.89
N ALA A 208 -10.51 -8.62 13.77
CA ALA A 208 -9.10 -8.59 13.38
C ALA A 208 -8.74 -9.94 12.74
N CYS A 209 -7.86 -9.92 11.75
CA CYS A 209 -7.34 -11.17 11.20
C CYS A 209 -6.29 -11.78 12.13
N PRO A 210 -6.02 -13.08 12.01
CA PRO A 210 -4.93 -13.72 12.74
C PRO A 210 -3.59 -13.01 12.45
N PRO A 211 -2.73 -12.81 13.47
CA PRO A 211 -1.36 -12.36 13.26
C PRO A 211 -0.61 -13.29 12.30
N GLU A 212 0.38 -12.75 11.58
CA GLU A 212 1.32 -13.57 10.80
C GLU A 212 2.02 -14.59 11.72
N ASP A 213 2.32 -15.77 11.18
CA ASP A 213 3.03 -16.86 11.87
C ASP A 213 2.41 -17.33 13.19
N VAL A 214 1.12 -17.05 13.45
CA VAL A 214 0.41 -17.56 14.64
C VAL A 214 0.10 -19.07 14.53
N GLY A 215 0.44 -19.70 13.41
CA GLY A 215 0.10 -21.06 13.06
C GLY A 215 -1.21 -21.12 12.26
N SER A 216 -1.80 -22.31 12.12
CA SER A 216 -3.10 -22.48 11.44
C SER A 216 -4.27 -21.86 12.22
N ILE A 217 -5.51 -22.10 11.75
CA ILE A 217 -6.74 -21.78 12.50
C ILE A 217 -6.68 -22.30 13.94
N GLU A 218 -6.11 -23.48 14.18
CA GLU A 218 -5.98 -24.09 15.50
C GLU A 218 -4.95 -23.35 16.37
N GLY A 219 -3.86 -22.88 15.74
CA GLY A 219 -2.86 -22.02 16.38
C GLY A 219 -3.47 -20.69 16.82
N TYR A 220 -4.23 -20.05 15.93
CA TYR A 220 -4.96 -18.82 16.26
C TYR A 220 -6.00 -19.02 17.38
N GLU A 221 -6.78 -20.10 17.34
CA GLU A 221 -7.73 -20.41 18.42
C GLU A 221 -7.03 -20.60 19.77
N SER A 222 -5.90 -21.30 19.78
CA SER A 222 -5.07 -21.50 20.98
C SER A 222 -4.51 -20.16 21.49
N PHE A 223 -3.95 -19.35 20.59
CA PHE A 223 -3.47 -18.00 20.90
C PHE A 223 -4.56 -17.15 21.56
N LEU A 224 -5.78 -17.14 21.01
CA LEU A 224 -6.91 -16.40 21.60
C LEU A 224 -7.27 -16.86 23.02
N GLN A 225 -7.15 -18.15 23.33
CA GLN A 225 -7.40 -18.65 24.69
C GLN A 225 -6.30 -18.20 25.66
N ILE A 226 -5.05 -18.24 25.23
CA ILE A 226 -3.88 -17.83 26.04
C ILE A 226 -3.96 -16.34 26.38
N ILE A 227 -4.13 -15.47 25.38
CA ILE A 227 -4.17 -14.01 25.62
C ILE A 227 -5.42 -13.58 26.40
N LYS A 228 -6.49 -14.38 26.39
CA LYS A 228 -7.70 -14.09 27.17
C LYS A 228 -7.52 -14.41 28.66
N ASN A 229 -6.58 -15.27 29.03
CA ASN A 229 -6.36 -15.70 30.40
C ASN A 229 -5.04 -15.14 30.97
N PRO A 230 -5.06 -14.03 31.74
CA PRO A 230 -3.87 -13.46 32.36
C PRO A 230 -3.12 -14.38 33.34
N ARG A 231 -3.69 -15.53 33.70
CA ARG A 231 -3.07 -16.54 34.56
C ARG A 231 -2.48 -17.72 33.78
N HIS A 232 -2.63 -17.75 32.46
CA HIS A 232 -1.98 -18.76 31.64
C HIS A 232 -0.46 -18.55 31.69
N GLU A 233 0.31 -19.63 31.77
CA GLU A 233 1.77 -19.53 31.89
C GLU A 233 2.40 -18.80 30.70
N GLU A 234 1.91 -19.07 29.49
CA GLU A 234 2.35 -18.42 28.24
C GLU A 234 1.69 -17.05 27.97
N HIS A 235 0.87 -16.50 28.89
CA HIS A 235 0.11 -15.27 28.61
C HIS A 235 1.01 -14.10 28.23
N GLN A 236 2.01 -13.80 29.07
CA GLN A 236 2.89 -12.66 28.84
C GLN A 236 3.75 -12.85 27.59
N ASP A 237 4.24 -14.06 27.36
CA ASP A 237 5.05 -14.39 26.18
C ASP A 237 4.26 -14.17 24.88
N MET A 238 2.99 -14.58 24.84
CA MET A 238 2.12 -14.38 23.68
C MET A 238 1.76 -12.91 23.46
N ILE A 239 1.55 -12.16 24.56
CA ILE A 239 1.31 -10.71 24.49
C ILE A 239 2.54 -9.97 23.95
N ASP A 240 3.74 -10.32 24.42
CA ASP A 240 4.98 -9.72 23.96
C ASP A 240 5.27 -10.10 22.50
N TRP A 241 5.04 -11.35 22.12
CA TRP A 241 5.21 -11.85 20.75
C TRP A 241 4.32 -11.11 19.74
N VAL A 242 3.05 -10.87 20.07
CA VAL A 242 2.12 -10.14 19.19
C VAL A 242 2.36 -8.62 19.16
N GLY A 243 3.36 -8.13 19.91
CA GLY A 243 3.72 -6.71 19.94
C GLY A 243 3.01 -5.89 21.03
N GLY A 244 2.50 -6.54 22.06
CA GLY A 244 2.07 -5.93 23.32
C GLY A 244 0.55 -5.90 23.56
N ALA A 245 -0.28 -5.93 22.52
CA ALA A 245 -1.73 -6.06 22.68
C ALA A 245 -2.39 -6.58 21.40
N PHE A 246 -3.42 -7.40 21.56
CA PHE A 246 -4.24 -7.88 20.45
C PHE A 246 -5.72 -7.85 20.82
N ASN A 247 -6.52 -7.13 20.04
CA ASN A 247 -7.98 -7.13 20.17
C ASN A 247 -8.61 -7.87 18.98
N PRO A 248 -9.13 -9.10 19.17
CA PRO A 248 -9.70 -9.89 18.07
C PRO A 248 -10.93 -9.24 17.43
N ARG A 249 -11.56 -8.26 18.10
CA ARG A 249 -12.72 -7.54 17.57
C ARG A 249 -12.35 -6.26 16.81
N TRP A 250 -11.08 -5.88 16.78
CA TRP A 250 -10.64 -4.65 16.13
C TRP A 250 -10.84 -4.72 14.62
N PHE A 251 -11.45 -3.68 14.06
CA PHE A 251 -11.52 -3.44 12.63
C PHE A 251 -11.82 -1.95 12.41
N ASP A 252 -10.90 -1.25 11.74
CA ASP A 252 -11.08 0.15 11.36
C ASP A 252 -11.13 0.28 9.84
N LEU A 253 -12.27 0.76 9.33
CA LEU A 253 -12.51 0.91 7.90
C LEU A 253 -11.69 2.04 7.28
N ALA A 254 -11.42 3.11 8.04
CA ALA A 254 -10.65 4.25 7.56
C ALA A 254 -9.17 3.88 7.46
N GLU A 255 -8.64 3.18 8.46
CA GLU A 255 -7.26 2.67 8.45
C GLU A 255 -7.01 1.74 7.25
N VAL A 256 -7.90 0.77 7.04
CA VAL A 256 -7.78 -0.15 5.89
C VAL A 256 -7.81 0.61 4.56
N ASN A 257 -8.71 1.58 4.40
CA ASN A 257 -8.78 2.35 3.16
C ASN A 257 -7.57 3.26 2.95
N ALA A 258 -6.99 3.82 4.02
CA ALA A 258 -5.75 4.58 3.92
C ALA A 258 -4.60 3.72 3.37
N CYS A 259 -4.49 2.46 3.81
CA CYS A 259 -3.53 1.52 3.23
C CYS A 259 -3.83 1.18 1.76
N LEU A 260 -5.11 1.00 1.39
CA LEU A 260 -5.50 0.71 0.00
C LEU A 260 -5.17 1.87 -0.96
N GLU A 261 -5.14 3.11 -0.49
CA GLU A 261 -4.76 4.28 -1.29
C GLU A 261 -3.29 4.26 -1.74
N GLU A 262 -2.44 3.45 -1.10
CA GLU A 262 -1.04 3.25 -1.50
C GLU A 262 -0.90 2.34 -2.72
N ILE A 263 -1.94 1.54 -3.04
CA ILE A 263 -1.92 0.66 -4.19
C ILE A 263 -1.98 1.50 -5.47
N LYS A 264 -0.91 1.40 -6.26
CA LYS A 264 -0.84 1.92 -7.62
C LYS A 264 -1.29 0.84 -8.57
N LEU A 265 -2.37 1.14 -9.28
CA LEU A 265 -3.19 0.22 -10.03
C LEU A 265 -3.14 0.55 -11.54
#